data_AF-A0A3N1ASF2-F1
#
_entry.id   AF-A0A3N1ASF2-F1
#
_cell.length_a   1.000
_cell.length_b   1.000
_cell.length_c   1.000
_cell.angle_alpha   90.00
_cell.angle_beta   90.00
_cell.angle_gamma   90.00
#
_symmetry.space_group_name_H-M   'P 1'
#
loop_
_entity.id
_entity.type
_entity.pdbx_description
1 polymer ?
#
loop_
_entity_poly.entity_id
_entity_poly.type
_entity_poly.pdbx_seq_one_letter_code
_entity_poly.pdbx_strand_id
1 'polypeptide(L)'
;MSSGTTLRLRASGGPSEQLLLLLNDHRVMTTDQLARATSTPARTVLYRLEQLRAAGMVDYDRPGRHTGSAPHHWWLRPAGARLITGTAAADGRRPSAMFSAHAATITEVWLALRDHGPPAGLTMTGWATDRAGWQEWDGPTSAWGGTTTKRLTPDAVYEATLPDGRTTAAFVEIDLASMTQNQLRAKLDRYRAYTRDQAWQGRFPHCPPLLLFTTTAHRAVTFTRNAAKHLREEKPSTLYQRHVTDYDLIAEHGRLIVAATGLVRDPARAVTAHAWNLTDPEAAETTITAILTERATVTTAARPAYHRKHAAELAGQRAHTLRDLARHPQQLEPDLGPAAVDLLAYLFDRDHDPRNPFTPNLDTTRVLAALADWWRHHPHDPATAKTLRTALTRAHHTAWSHQVHHLAHLTATGGDRPAWYTAATHLARQRLLTPTEHHRLDHSRTREQAQADVWRDWQPPDHNHYRVRLTYPEWRDEHVDRRWRALSWWQRHHTHRDTLTAAFDDEHLTACARCRLTLPTNDTDNCPGCHHHQRLPHTQRHSITPLADLITALLAKTADGP
;
A
#
# COMPACT_ATOMS: atom_id res chain seq x y z
N MET A 1 -22.16 34.79 45.79
CA MET A 1 -22.19 33.99 47.03
C MET A 1 -22.77 32.62 46.70
N SER A 2 -21.94 31.57 46.60
CA SER A 2 -22.44 30.20 46.48
C SER A 2 -23.13 29.83 47.79
N SER A 3 -24.42 29.48 47.74
CA SER A 3 -25.10 28.94 48.92
C SER A 3 -24.43 27.63 49.35
N GLY A 4 -24.53 27.27 50.64
CA GLY A 4 -23.98 26.00 51.14
C GLY A 4 -24.48 24.76 50.39
N THR A 5 -25.58 24.88 49.66
CA THR A 5 -26.15 23.86 48.77
C THR A 5 -25.29 23.60 47.53
N THR A 6 -24.75 24.64 46.88
CA THR A 6 -23.90 24.48 45.69
C THR A 6 -22.53 23.87 46.02
N LEU A 7 -22.02 24.08 47.24
CA LEU A 7 -20.78 23.46 47.72
C LEU A 7 -20.96 21.97 48.06
N ARG A 8 -22.11 21.55 48.60
CA ARG A 8 -22.44 20.12 48.80
C ARG A 8 -22.69 19.37 47.48
N LEU A 9 -23.21 20.07 46.46
CA LEU A 9 -23.41 19.52 45.12
C LEU A 9 -22.11 19.43 44.29
N ARG A 10 -21.05 20.13 44.71
CA ARG A 10 -19.71 20.13 44.08
C ARG A 10 -18.75 19.09 44.65
N ALA A 11 -19.17 18.25 45.60
CA ALA A 11 -18.39 17.09 45.98
C ALA A 11 -18.33 16.14 44.78
N SER A 12 -17.26 16.27 43.99
CA SER A 12 -16.99 15.54 42.76
C SER A 12 -17.19 14.04 42.98
N GLY A 13 -18.09 13.44 42.20
CA GLY A 13 -18.45 12.02 42.26
C GLY A 13 -19.71 11.70 43.07
N GLY A 14 -20.47 12.69 43.55
CA GLY A 14 -21.70 12.48 44.31
C GLY A 14 -22.88 11.98 43.45
N PRO A 15 -23.84 11.23 44.01
CA PRO A 15 -25.00 10.72 43.26
C PRO A 15 -25.86 11.77 42.56
N SER A 16 -25.81 13.03 42.98
CA SER A 16 -26.52 14.13 42.31
C SER A 16 -25.83 14.59 41.03
N GLU A 17 -24.50 14.53 40.96
CA GLU A 17 -23.75 14.82 39.74
C GLU A 17 -24.02 13.78 38.67
N GLN A 18 -24.09 12.51 39.05
CA GLN A 18 -24.45 11.40 38.16
C GLN A 18 -25.82 11.60 37.50
N LEU A 19 -26.83 12.12 38.22
CA LEU A 19 -28.14 12.43 37.65
C LEU A 19 -28.06 13.55 36.60
N LEU A 20 -27.22 14.56 36.81
CA LEU A 20 -27.03 15.64 35.85
C LEU A 20 -26.30 15.16 34.58
N LEU A 21 -25.29 14.30 34.72
CA LEU A 21 -24.60 13.66 33.59
C LEU A 21 -25.57 12.80 32.77
N LEU A 22 -26.38 11.97 33.42
CA LEU A 22 -27.39 11.16 32.74
C LEU A 22 -28.41 12.04 31.97
N LEU A 23 -28.88 13.14 32.56
CA LEU A 23 -29.78 14.08 31.88
C LEU A 23 -29.10 14.87 30.76
N ASN A 24 -27.79 15.09 30.83
CA ASN A 24 -27.03 15.68 29.73
C ASN A 24 -26.98 14.75 28.53
N ASP A 25 -26.64 13.50 28.77
CA ASP A 25 -26.40 12.51 27.72
C ASP A 25 -27.74 12.11 27.07
N HIS A 26 -28.77 11.87 27.88
CA HIS A 26 -30.07 11.38 27.40
C HIS A 26 -31.10 12.48 27.12
N ARG A 27 -30.81 13.74 27.45
CA ARG A 27 -31.68 14.93 27.35
C ARG A 27 -32.91 14.91 28.27
N VAL A 28 -33.69 13.82 28.23
CA VAL A 28 -34.90 13.62 29.04
C VAL A 28 -34.93 12.19 29.57
N MET A 29 -35.14 12.04 30.87
CA MET A 29 -35.33 10.74 31.51
C MET A 29 -36.47 10.79 32.53
N THR A 30 -37.15 9.67 32.74
CA THR A 30 -38.15 9.57 33.81
C THR A 30 -37.50 9.32 35.17
N THR A 31 -38.22 9.58 36.27
CA THR A 31 -37.75 9.24 37.63
C THR A 31 -37.36 7.76 37.74
N ASP A 32 -38.15 6.86 37.16
CA ASP A 32 -37.90 5.42 37.23
C ASP A 32 -36.69 5.00 36.37
N GLN A 33 -36.51 5.64 35.22
CA GLN A 33 -35.32 5.44 34.40
C GLN A 33 -34.05 5.90 35.11
N LEU A 34 -34.08 7.05 35.79
CA LEU A 34 -32.96 7.53 36.60
C LEU A 34 -32.69 6.64 37.81
N ALA A 35 -33.74 6.12 38.45
CA ALA A 35 -33.64 5.14 39.54
C ALA A 35 -32.95 3.86 39.08
N ARG A 36 -33.39 3.29 37.95
CA ARG A 36 -32.80 2.10 37.33
C ARG A 36 -31.38 2.36 36.82
N ALA A 37 -31.12 3.52 36.23
CA ALA A 37 -29.80 3.91 35.74
C ALA A 37 -28.76 3.94 36.87
N THR A 38 -29.14 4.48 38.03
CA THR A 38 -28.28 4.70 39.20
C THR A 38 -28.37 3.58 40.26
N SER A 39 -29.17 2.54 40.01
CA SER A 39 -29.51 1.50 41.00
C SER A 39 -29.94 2.07 42.37
N THR A 40 -30.61 3.23 42.35
CA THR A 40 -31.04 3.96 43.54
C THR A 40 -32.56 3.92 43.65
N PRO A 41 -33.15 3.71 44.85
CA PRO A 41 -34.61 3.71 45.00
C PRO A 41 -35.26 4.98 44.44
N ALA A 42 -36.37 4.83 43.71
CA ALA A 42 -37.05 5.94 43.03
C ALA A 42 -37.40 7.12 43.96
N ARG A 43 -37.78 6.83 45.21
CA ARG A 43 -38.04 7.86 46.24
C ARG A 43 -36.80 8.72 46.54
N THR A 44 -35.63 8.11 46.62
CA THR A 44 -34.36 8.80 46.86
C THR A 44 -33.93 9.61 45.65
N VAL A 45 -34.10 9.08 44.44
CA VAL A 45 -33.86 9.82 43.19
C VAL A 45 -34.78 11.02 43.09
N LEU A 46 -36.08 10.84 43.33
CA LEU A 46 -37.05 11.93 43.32
C LEU A 46 -36.69 13.03 44.33
N TYR A 47 -36.35 12.64 45.57
CA TYR A 47 -35.91 13.60 46.59
C TYR A 47 -34.70 14.42 46.10
N ARG A 48 -33.69 13.78 45.50
CA ARG A 48 -32.51 14.46 44.95
C ARG A 48 -32.85 15.36 43.76
N LEU A 49 -33.74 14.92 42.87
CA LEU A 49 -34.18 15.72 41.72
C LEU A 49 -34.97 16.95 42.16
N GLU A 50 -35.81 16.88 43.19
CA GLU A 50 -36.47 18.05 43.75
C GLU A 50 -35.48 19.04 44.39
N GLN A 51 -34.41 18.55 45.03
CA GLN A 51 -33.32 19.43 45.52
C GLN A 51 -32.58 20.13 44.36
N LEU A 52 -32.25 19.39 43.29
CA LEU A 52 -31.63 19.93 42.09
C LEU A 52 -32.55 20.94 41.38
N ARG A 53 -33.87 20.69 41.40
CA ARG A 53 -34.89 21.59 40.86
C ARG A 53 -35.02 22.88 41.67
N ALA A 54 -35.04 22.78 43.00
CA ALA A 54 -35.02 23.95 43.89
C ALA A 54 -33.76 24.81 43.68
N ALA A 55 -32.64 24.18 43.30
CA ALA A 55 -31.40 24.86 42.90
C ALA A 55 -31.39 25.34 41.42
N GLY A 56 -32.48 25.15 40.67
CA GLY A 56 -32.63 25.58 39.27
C GLY A 56 -31.78 24.79 38.27
N MET A 57 -31.25 23.63 38.64
CA MET A 57 -30.34 22.82 37.80
C MET A 57 -31.09 21.90 36.83
N VAL A 58 -32.28 21.45 37.22
CA VAL A 58 -33.18 20.60 36.42
C VAL A 58 -34.60 21.14 36.49
N ASP A 59 -35.47 20.66 35.61
CA ASP A 59 -36.91 20.83 35.73
C ASP A 59 -37.61 19.55 35.25
N TYR A 60 -38.93 19.48 35.41
CA TYR A 60 -39.72 18.37 34.90
C TYR A 60 -41.06 18.78 34.31
N ASP A 61 -41.63 17.84 33.55
CA ASP A 61 -42.99 17.89 33.05
C ASP A 61 -43.66 16.51 33.19
N ARG A 62 -44.98 16.46 33.05
CA ARG A 62 -45.78 15.24 32.99
C ARG A 62 -46.64 15.27 31.71
N PRO A 63 -46.05 14.91 30.56
CA PRO A 63 -46.79 14.85 29.30
C PRO A 63 -48.01 13.92 29.41
N GLY A 64 -49.18 14.40 28.99
CA GLY A 64 -50.41 13.60 28.89
C GLY A 64 -51.43 13.78 30.02
N ARG A 65 -51.03 14.09 31.26
CA ARG A 65 -51.94 14.47 32.38
C ARG A 65 -51.22 15.27 33.47
N HIS A 66 -51.86 16.34 33.98
CA HIS A 66 -51.35 17.14 35.11
C HIS A 66 -51.60 16.51 36.50
N THR A 67 -52.48 15.50 36.59
CA THR A 67 -52.80 14.75 37.81
C THR A 67 -52.81 13.23 37.54
N GLY A 68 -52.49 12.41 38.55
CA GLY A 68 -52.42 10.94 38.44
C GLY A 68 -51.00 10.36 38.31
N SER A 69 -50.89 9.12 37.82
CA SER A 69 -49.69 8.27 37.79
C SER A 69 -48.72 8.50 36.61
N ALA A 70 -48.82 9.63 35.89
CA ALA A 70 -47.90 9.93 34.80
C ALA A 70 -46.50 10.24 35.36
N PRO A 71 -45.42 9.61 34.83
CA PRO A 71 -44.08 9.78 35.38
C PRO A 71 -43.54 11.19 35.11
N HIS A 72 -42.76 11.70 36.07
CA HIS A 72 -41.99 12.94 35.88
C HIS A 72 -40.92 12.72 34.82
N HIS A 73 -40.94 13.55 33.77
CA HIS A 73 -39.91 13.61 32.74
C HIS A 73 -38.98 14.77 33.06
N TRP A 74 -37.76 14.46 33.47
CA TRP A 74 -36.77 15.43 33.92
C TRP A 74 -35.87 15.84 32.76
N TRP A 75 -35.48 17.10 32.70
CA TRP A 75 -34.44 17.60 31.78
C TRP A 75 -33.51 18.58 32.46
N LEU A 76 -32.35 18.77 31.84
CA LEU A 76 -31.30 19.65 32.34
C LEU A 76 -31.59 21.12 32.01
N ARG A 77 -31.47 22.01 33.01
CA ARG A 77 -31.50 23.47 32.80
C ARG A 77 -30.09 24.02 32.54
N PRO A 78 -29.95 25.24 32.00
CA PRO A 78 -28.64 25.80 31.66
C PRO A 78 -27.68 25.88 32.86
N ALA A 79 -28.19 26.09 34.07
CA ALA A 79 -27.37 26.09 35.29
C ALA A 79 -26.77 24.70 35.60
N GLY A 80 -27.56 23.62 35.42
CA GLY A 80 -27.08 22.25 35.55
C GLY A 80 -26.07 21.90 34.45
N ALA A 81 -26.35 22.28 33.20
CA ALA A 81 -25.44 22.06 32.07
C ALA A 81 -24.08 22.74 32.27
N ARG A 82 -24.06 23.99 32.75
CA ARG A 82 -22.81 24.71 33.09
C ARG A 82 -22.01 24.02 34.18
N LEU A 83 -22.69 23.40 35.15
CA LEU A 83 -22.02 22.73 36.25
C LEU A 83 -21.20 21.53 35.76
N ILE A 84 -21.75 20.73 34.84
CA ILE A 84 -21.12 19.48 34.39
C ILE A 84 -20.30 19.60 33.10
N THR A 85 -20.65 20.53 32.19
CA THR A 85 -19.97 20.68 30.89
C THR A 85 -19.14 21.97 30.79
N GLY A 86 -19.21 22.86 31.78
CA GLY A 86 -18.62 24.20 31.71
C GLY A 86 -19.31 25.16 30.74
N THR A 87 -20.31 24.69 29.96
CA THR A 87 -21.01 25.49 28.94
C THR A 87 -22.53 25.45 29.10
N ALA A 88 -23.24 26.40 28.49
CA ALA A 88 -24.70 26.48 28.53
C ALA A 88 -25.35 25.84 27.29
N ALA A 89 -24.87 24.67 26.85
CA ALA A 89 -25.36 24.04 25.62
C ALA A 89 -26.83 23.59 25.67
N ALA A 90 -27.43 23.50 26.86
CA ALA A 90 -28.87 23.26 27.03
C ALA A 90 -29.65 24.57 26.80
N ASP A 91 -30.64 24.55 25.90
CA ASP A 91 -31.48 25.73 25.61
C ASP A 91 -32.38 26.13 26.80
N GLY A 92 -32.53 25.22 27.78
CA GLY A 92 -33.32 25.41 28.99
C GLY A 92 -34.82 25.50 28.76
N ARG A 93 -35.28 25.31 27.52
CA ARG A 93 -36.70 25.38 27.17
C ARG A 93 -37.37 24.09 27.59
N ARG A 94 -38.64 24.18 27.99
CA ARG A 94 -39.47 23.00 28.24
C ARG A 94 -39.55 22.17 26.95
N PRO A 95 -39.11 20.90 26.96
CA PRO A 95 -39.21 20.06 25.78
C PRO A 95 -40.68 19.81 25.41
N SER A 96 -40.95 19.62 24.11
CA SER A 96 -42.30 19.23 23.68
C SER A 96 -42.67 17.84 24.21
N ALA A 97 -43.96 17.54 24.31
CA ALA A 97 -44.44 16.23 24.73
C ALA A 97 -43.91 15.10 23.83
N MET A 98 -43.89 15.33 22.51
CA MET A 98 -43.37 14.37 21.53
C MET A 98 -41.86 14.16 21.70
N PHE A 99 -41.07 15.23 21.88
CA PHE A 99 -39.64 15.13 22.13
C PHE A 99 -39.34 14.38 23.44
N SER A 100 -40.09 14.70 24.51
CA SER A 100 -39.93 14.04 25.81
C SER A 100 -40.19 12.55 25.72
N ALA A 101 -41.26 12.14 25.03
CA ALA A 101 -41.58 10.72 24.81
C ALA A 101 -40.49 10.01 23.98
N HIS A 102 -39.99 10.66 22.93
CA HIS A 102 -38.95 10.12 22.06
C HIS A 102 -37.61 9.95 22.81
N ALA A 103 -37.13 10.99 23.52
CA ALA A 103 -35.90 10.93 24.31
C ALA A 103 -35.99 9.92 25.48
N ALA A 104 -37.13 9.85 26.16
CA ALA A 104 -37.37 8.81 27.17
C ALA A 104 -37.36 7.40 26.56
N THR A 105 -37.83 7.23 25.32
CA THR A 105 -37.77 5.95 24.61
C THR A 105 -36.35 5.57 24.22
N ILE A 106 -35.53 6.51 23.74
CA ILE A 106 -34.09 6.29 23.50
C ILE A 106 -33.41 5.79 24.78
N THR A 107 -33.71 6.42 25.92
CA THR A 107 -33.24 6.00 27.24
C THR A 107 -33.71 4.61 27.63
N GLU A 108 -34.96 4.26 27.32
CA GLU A 108 -35.49 2.94 27.63
C GLU A 108 -34.78 1.85 26.82
N VAL A 109 -34.46 2.11 25.56
CA VAL A 109 -33.65 1.20 24.73
C VAL A 109 -32.24 1.05 25.27
N TRP A 110 -31.60 2.13 25.70
CA TRP A 110 -30.29 2.09 26.37
C TRP A 110 -30.32 1.20 27.60
N LEU A 111 -31.26 1.44 28.53
CA LEU A 111 -31.37 0.65 29.74
C LEU A 111 -31.69 -0.82 29.42
N ALA A 112 -32.52 -1.09 28.42
CA ALA A 112 -32.85 -2.45 28.02
C ALA A 112 -31.64 -3.21 27.45
N LEU A 113 -30.85 -2.57 26.59
CA LEU A 113 -29.60 -3.15 26.07
C LEU A 113 -28.58 -3.35 27.19
N ARG A 114 -28.49 -2.41 28.14
CA ARG A 114 -27.60 -2.52 29.31
C ARG A 114 -27.97 -3.70 30.20
N ASP A 115 -29.25 -3.85 30.52
CA ASP A 115 -29.71 -4.80 31.54
C ASP A 115 -30.00 -6.20 30.97
N HIS A 116 -30.45 -6.28 29.71
CA HIS A 116 -30.81 -7.54 29.04
C HIS A 116 -29.83 -7.96 27.94
N GLY A 117 -28.88 -7.09 27.56
CA GLY A 117 -27.82 -7.43 26.62
C GLY A 117 -26.89 -8.55 27.10
N PRO A 118 -26.38 -8.53 28.34
CA PRO A 118 -25.39 -9.52 28.77
C PRO A 118 -25.91 -10.97 28.72
N PRO A 119 -27.15 -11.30 29.16
CA PRO A 119 -27.74 -12.62 28.94
C PRO A 119 -27.90 -12.99 27.45
N ALA A 120 -28.05 -12.00 26.58
CA ALA A 120 -28.12 -12.17 25.13
C ALA A 120 -26.73 -12.17 24.45
N GLY A 121 -25.63 -12.21 25.22
CA GLY A 121 -24.26 -12.22 24.71
C GLY A 121 -23.73 -10.86 24.25
N LEU A 122 -24.36 -9.76 24.67
CA LEU A 122 -23.96 -8.40 24.32
C LEU A 122 -23.57 -7.61 25.56
N THR A 123 -22.28 -7.36 25.74
CA THR A 123 -21.81 -6.48 26.82
C THR A 123 -21.62 -5.09 26.28
N MET A 124 -22.50 -4.15 26.65
CA MET A 124 -22.40 -2.76 26.21
C MET A 124 -21.10 -2.12 26.68
N THR A 125 -20.33 -1.54 25.75
CA THR A 125 -19.08 -0.81 26.01
C THR A 125 -19.21 0.68 25.75
N GLY A 126 -20.22 1.09 24.99
CA GLY A 126 -20.45 2.50 24.67
C GLY A 126 -21.90 2.77 24.27
N TRP A 127 -22.35 3.97 24.61
CA TRP A 127 -23.64 4.51 24.19
C TRP A 127 -23.48 6.01 23.98
N ALA A 128 -23.80 6.50 22.79
CA ALA A 128 -23.72 7.91 22.46
C ALA A 128 -25.01 8.38 21.79
N THR A 129 -25.57 9.47 22.27
CA THR A 129 -26.83 10.06 21.81
C THR A 129 -26.60 11.50 21.36
N ASP A 130 -27.51 12.02 20.53
CA ASP A 130 -27.46 13.40 20.03
C ASP A 130 -26.06 13.74 19.45
N ARG A 131 -25.54 14.95 19.66
CA ARG A 131 -24.25 15.42 19.15
C ARG A 131 -23.07 14.48 19.43
N ALA A 132 -23.09 13.71 20.52
CA ALA A 132 -22.03 12.74 20.81
C ALA A 132 -22.10 11.52 19.87
N GLY A 133 -23.29 11.18 19.38
CA GLY A 133 -23.52 10.10 18.42
C GLY A 133 -23.51 10.55 16.94
N TRP A 134 -23.46 11.85 16.67
CA TRP A 134 -23.42 12.35 15.29
C TRP A 134 -22.11 11.98 14.60
N GLN A 135 -22.19 11.58 13.33
CA GLN A 135 -21.03 11.27 12.50
C GLN A 135 -20.89 12.37 11.46
N GLU A 136 -19.74 13.03 11.42
CA GLU A 136 -19.39 14.02 10.41
C GLU A 136 -18.21 13.49 9.59
N TRP A 137 -18.30 13.58 8.27
CA TRP A 137 -17.22 13.17 7.37
C TRP A 137 -17.21 14.03 6.13
N ASP A 138 -16.04 14.10 5.53
CA ASP A 138 -15.84 14.77 4.26
C ASP A 138 -16.16 13.81 3.12
N GLY A 139 -17.09 14.22 2.25
CA GLY A 139 -17.38 13.48 1.03
C GLY A 139 -16.20 13.51 0.05
N PRO A 140 -16.23 12.67 -1.01
CA PRO A 140 -15.20 12.70 -2.04
C PRO A 140 -15.06 14.11 -2.60
N THR A 141 -13.82 14.59 -2.75
CA THR A 141 -13.52 15.88 -3.38
C THR A 141 -14.09 15.87 -4.80
N SER A 142 -14.94 16.85 -5.10
CA SER A 142 -15.49 16.99 -6.45
C SER A 142 -14.37 17.27 -7.46
N ALA A 143 -14.60 16.95 -8.74
CA ALA A 143 -13.66 17.24 -9.83
C ALA A 143 -13.28 18.74 -9.95
N TRP A 144 -14.01 19.62 -9.27
CA TRP A 144 -13.84 21.07 -9.27
C TRP A 144 -13.26 21.63 -7.95
N GLY A 145 -12.69 20.77 -7.08
CA GLY A 145 -11.88 21.21 -5.94
C GLY A 145 -12.65 21.64 -4.69
N GLY A 146 -13.81 21.04 -4.42
CA GLY A 146 -14.58 21.28 -3.19
C GLY A 146 -14.95 19.99 -2.45
N THR A 147 -14.84 20.02 -1.12
CA THR A 147 -15.22 18.93 -0.22
C THR A 147 -16.51 19.30 0.49
N THR A 148 -17.56 18.48 0.34
CA THR A 148 -18.81 18.68 1.09
C THR A 148 -18.75 17.88 2.39
N THR A 149 -18.75 18.57 3.53
CA THR A 149 -18.92 17.94 4.83
C THR A 149 -20.35 17.42 4.96
N LYS A 150 -20.49 16.12 5.18
CA LYS A 150 -21.75 15.40 5.35
C LYS A 150 -21.92 15.05 6.83
N ARG A 151 -23.17 14.87 7.23
CA ARG A 151 -23.51 14.46 8.60
C ARG A 151 -24.58 13.38 8.63
N LEU A 152 -24.37 12.42 9.51
CA LEU A 152 -25.31 11.39 9.90
C LEU A 152 -25.70 11.62 11.36
N THR A 153 -26.99 11.57 11.65
CA THR A 153 -27.56 11.90 12.97
C THR A 153 -28.41 10.73 13.45
N PRO A 154 -27.78 9.62 13.87
CA PRO A 154 -28.52 8.53 14.49
C PRO A 154 -29.12 9.01 15.81
N ASP A 155 -30.25 8.43 16.22
CA ASP A 155 -30.81 8.73 17.55
C ASP A 155 -29.86 8.24 18.66
N ALA A 156 -29.20 7.09 18.44
CA ALA A 156 -28.06 6.66 19.24
C ALA A 156 -27.04 5.80 18.45
N VAL A 157 -25.82 5.76 18.97
CA VAL A 157 -24.77 4.81 18.59
C VAL A 157 -24.59 3.84 19.76
N TYR A 158 -24.75 2.56 19.48
CA TYR A 158 -24.54 1.47 20.42
C TYR A 158 -23.21 0.79 20.11
N GLU A 159 -22.35 0.61 21.11
CA GLU A 159 -21.11 -0.15 21.01
C GLU A 159 -21.12 -1.27 22.05
N ALA A 160 -20.70 -2.47 21.64
CA ALA A 160 -20.71 -3.64 22.49
C ALA A 160 -19.55 -4.59 22.20
N THR A 161 -19.35 -5.52 23.13
CA THR A 161 -18.43 -6.66 23.00
C THR A 161 -19.23 -7.97 23.04
N LEU A 162 -18.91 -8.85 22.11
CA LEU A 162 -19.45 -10.21 21.99
C LEU A 162 -18.76 -11.16 22.98
N PRO A 163 -19.29 -12.38 23.24
CA PRO A 163 -18.72 -13.28 24.25
C PRO A 163 -17.30 -13.75 23.93
N ASP A 164 -16.91 -13.70 22.66
CA ASP A 164 -15.56 -14.02 22.18
C ASP A 164 -14.59 -12.82 22.17
N GLY A 165 -14.98 -11.69 22.76
CA GLY A 165 -14.16 -10.49 22.89
C GLY A 165 -14.15 -9.60 21.64
N ARG A 166 -14.84 -9.96 20.56
CA ARG A 166 -14.93 -9.10 19.37
C ARG A 166 -15.82 -7.89 19.66
N THR A 167 -15.39 -6.71 19.22
CA THR A 167 -16.18 -5.49 19.30
C THR A 167 -17.16 -5.38 18.14
N THR A 168 -18.30 -4.75 18.39
CA THR A 168 -19.35 -4.49 17.41
C THR A 168 -20.03 -3.16 17.72
N ALA A 169 -20.72 -2.60 16.74
CA ALA A 169 -21.45 -1.36 16.89
C ALA A 169 -22.75 -1.40 16.09
N ALA A 170 -23.71 -0.53 16.43
CA ALA A 170 -24.94 -0.32 15.68
C ALA A 170 -25.38 1.14 15.74
N PHE A 171 -26.05 1.60 14.68
CA PHE A 171 -26.85 2.81 14.73
C PHE A 171 -28.28 2.46 15.14
N VAL A 172 -28.83 3.18 16.10
CA VAL A 172 -30.18 2.98 16.62
C VAL A 172 -31.04 4.16 16.20
N GLU A 173 -32.23 3.84 15.68
CA GLU A 173 -33.28 4.81 15.34
C GLU A 173 -34.57 4.44 16.05
N ILE A 174 -35.26 5.43 16.59
CA ILE A 174 -36.52 5.29 17.31
C ILE A 174 -37.65 5.92 16.49
N ASP A 175 -38.66 5.14 16.11
CA ASP A 175 -39.87 5.64 15.46
C ASP A 175 -41.11 5.37 16.30
N LEU A 176 -41.63 6.40 16.95
CA LEU A 176 -42.89 6.35 17.70
C LEU A 176 -44.12 6.54 16.79
N ALA A 177 -44.04 6.03 15.56
CA ALA A 177 -44.98 6.24 14.47
C ALA A 177 -45.11 7.70 13.98
N SER A 178 -44.08 8.51 14.22
CA SER A 178 -44.04 9.93 13.83
C SER A 178 -43.35 10.16 12.48
N MET A 179 -42.58 9.19 11.97
CA MET A 179 -41.80 9.38 10.75
C MET A 179 -42.62 9.06 9.48
N THR A 180 -42.59 10.00 8.53
CA THR A 180 -43.16 9.82 7.18
C THR A 180 -42.22 9.01 6.28
N GLN A 181 -42.75 8.42 5.20
CA GLN A 181 -41.94 7.68 4.21
C GLN A 181 -40.85 8.56 3.56
N ASN A 182 -41.10 9.86 3.38
CA ASN A 182 -40.10 10.79 2.83
C ASN A 182 -38.95 11.04 3.80
N GLN A 183 -39.24 11.25 5.09
CA GLN A 183 -38.21 11.41 6.13
C GLN A 183 -37.38 10.13 6.26
N LEU A 184 -38.03 8.99 6.14
CA LEU A 184 -37.37 7.69 6.15
C LEU A 184 -36.39 7.52 5.00
N ARG A 185 -36.83 7.81 3.77
CA ARG A 185 -35.98 7.77 2.58
C ARG A 185 -34.77 8.69 2.75
N ALA A 186 -34.99 9.92 3.20
CA ALA A 186 -33.92 10.88 3.45
C ALA A 186 -32.93 10.41 4.54
N LYS A 187 -33.38 9.69 5.58
CA LYS A 187 -32.48 9.03 6.53
C LYS A 187 -31.67 7.94 5.85
N LEU A 188 -32.31 7.03 5.11
CA LEU A 188 -31.62 5.94 4.39
C LEU A 188 -30.59 6.45 3.38
N ASP A 189 -30.87 7.55 2.67
CA ASP A 189 -29.92 8.17 1.75
C ASP A 189 -28.64 8.64 2.46
N ARG A 190 -28.76 9.16 3.70
CA ARG A 190 -27.60 9.54 4.51
C ARG A 190 -26.80 8.33 4.98
N TYR A 191 -27.45 7.26 5.45
CA TYR A 191 -26.77 6.01 5.81
C TYR A 191 -26.07 5.37 4.61
N ARG A 192 -26.70 5.43 3.43
CA ARG A 192 -26.11 4.98 2.17
C ARG A 192 -24.89 5.80 1.79
N ALA A 193 -24.97 7.13 1.88
CA ALA A 193 -23.83 8.00 1.62
C ALA A 193 -22.67 7.70 2.59
N TYR A 194 -22.96 7.54 3.88
CA TYR A 194 -21.98 7.17 4.91
C TYR A 194 -21.29 5.83 4.59
N THR A 195 -22.06 4.85 4.14
CA THR A 195 -21.57 3.51 3.78
C THR A 195 -20.71 3.55 2.51
N ARG A 196 -21.23 4.18 1.44
CA ARG A 196 -20.56 4.29 0.14
C ARG A 196 -19.23 5.03 0.24
N ASP A 197 -19.22 6.11 1.01
CA ASP A 197 -18.02 6.91 1.23
C ASP A 197 -17.08 6.23 2.26
N GLN A 198 -17.43 5.04 2.76
CA GLN A 198 -16.67 4.25 3.74
C GLN A 198 -16.31 5.03 5.02
N ALA A 199 -17.14 6.01 5.40
CA ALA A 199 -16.89 6.93 6.50
C ALA A 199 -16.89 6.29 7.91
N TRP A 200 -17.23 5.00 7.99
CA TRP A 200 -17.11 4.19 9.21
C TRP A 200 -15.70 3.65 9.43
N GLN A 201 -14.86 3.59 8.39
CA GLN A 201 -13.50 3.04 8.51
C GLN A 201 -12.66 3.88 9.47
N GLY A 202 -11.90 3.22 10.33
CA GLY A 202 -11.13 3.86 11.40
C GLY A 202 -11.95 4.28 12.62
N ARG A 203 -13.29 4.31 12.54
CA ARG A 203 -14.18 4.61 13.67
C ARG A 203 -14.84 3.36 14.25
N PHE A 204 -15.32 2.46 13.40
CA PHE A 204 -16.05 1.25 13.78
C PHE A 204 -15.40 0.00 13.18
N PRO A 205 -15.55 -1.19 13.82
CA PRO A 205 -14.95 -2.43 13.34
C PRO A 205 -15.52 -2.91 12.01
N HIS A 206 -16.74 -2.52 11.68
CA HIS A 206 -17.45 -2.76 10.41
C HIS A 206 -18.39 -1.59 10.13
N CYS A 207 -19.00 -1.53 8.95
CA CYS A 207 -20.15 -0.67 8.73
C CYS A 207 -21.25 -1.01 9.77
N PRO A 208 -21.65 -0.08 10.65
CA PRO A 208 -22.64 -0.39 11.68
C PRO A 208 -24.02 -0.66 11.06
N PRO A 209 -24.72 -1.74 11.43
CA PRO A 209 -26.12 -1.95 11.06
C PRO A 209 -27.00 -0.82 11.58
N LEU A 210 -28.02 -0.48 10.81
CA LEU A 210 -29.12 0.39 11.20
C LEU A 210 -30.22 -0.44 11.87
N LEU A 211 -30.45 -0.23 13.15
CA LEU A 211 -31.48 -0.88 13.96
C LEU A 211 -32.63 0.10 14.23
N LEU A 212 -33.77 -0.13 13.59
CA LEU A 212 -34.99 0.66 13.80
C LEU A 212 -35.89 0.01 14.85
N PHE A 213 -36.20 0.73 15.92
CA PHE A 213 -37.25 0.36 16.87
C PHE A 213 -38.52 1.14 16.53
N THR A 214 -39.57 0.44 16.12
CA THR A 214 -40.87 1.03 15.78
C THR A 214 -42.02 0.39 16.55
N THR A 215 -43.22 0.93 16.41
CA THR A 215 -44.38 0.64 17.28
C THR A 215 -45.06 -0.69 17.03
N THR A 216 -44.92 -1.29 15.84
CA THR A 216 -45.58 -2.56 15.49
C THR A 216 -44.74 -3.39 14.53
N ALA A 217 -44.95 -4.71 14.56
CA ALA A 217 -44.36 -5.65 13.61
C ALA A 217 -44.64 -5.26 12.15
N HIS A 218 -45.89 -4.87 11.85
CA HIS A 218 -46.29 -4.42 10.52
C HIS A 218 -45.48 -3.21 10.04
N ARG A 219 -45.23 -2.22 10.91
CA ARG A 219 -44.37 -1.07 10.56
C ARG A 219 -42.93 -1.51 10.32
N ALA A 220 -42.40 -2.43 11.14
CA ALA A 220 -41.04 -2.94 11.00
C ALA A 220 -40.85 -3.67 9.66
N VAL A 221 -41.77 -4.56 9.28
CA VAL A 221 -41.78 -5.26 7.97
C VAL A 221 -41.92 -4.27 6.81
N THR A 222 -42.82 -3.30 6.93
CA THR A 222 -43.03 -2.28 5.89
C THR A 222 -41.76 -1.44 5.70
N PHE A 223 -41.08 -1.09 6.80
CA PHE A 223 -39.82 -0.37 6.78
C PHE A 223 -38.73 -1.17 6.07
N THR A 224 -38.48 -2.42 6.49
CA THR A 224 -37.42 -3.24 5.90
C THR A 224 -37.68 -3.52 4.43
N ARG A 225 -38.93 -3.78 4.03
CA ARG A 225 -39.30 -3.93 2.61
C ARG A 225 -39.03 -2.67 1.80
N ASN A 226 -39.41 -1.49 2.31
CA ASN A 226 -39.17 -0.22 1.63
C ASN A 226 -37.67 0.12 1.56
N ALA A 227 -36.92 -0.14 2.64
CA ALA A 227 -35.47 0.00 2.66
C ALA A 227 -34.81 -0.95 1.66
N ALA A 228 -35.26 -2.21 1.57
CA ALA A 228 -34.76 -3.17 0.58
C ALA A 228 -35.00 -2.68 -0.84
N LYS A 229 -36.21 -2.19 -1.15
CA LYS A 229 -36.53 -1.62 -2.46
C LYS A 229 -35.61 -0.44 -2.78
N HIS A 230 -35.48 0.52 -1.87
CA HIS A 230 -34.65 1.72 -2.03
C HIS A 230 -33.15 1.40 -2.21
N LEU A 231 -32.66 0.35 -1.54
CA LEU A 231 -31.27 -0.08 -1.64
C LEU A 231 -30.99 -0.99 -2.86
N ARG A 232 -31.99 -1.72 -3.38
CA ARG A 232 -31.88 -2.57 -4.58
C ARG A 232 -31.96 -1.79 -5.90
N GLU A 233 -32.39 -0.54 -5.90
CA GLU A 233 -32.51 0.30 -7.11
C GLU A 233 -31.14 0.61 -7.77
N GLU A 234 -30.01 0.24 -7.16
CA GLU A 234 -28.73 0.01 -7.86
C GLU A 234 -28.49 -1.50 -7.98
N LYS A 235 -28.61 -2.04 -9.20
CA LYS A 235 -28.45 -3.47 -9.49
C LYS A 235 -27.10 -3.99 -8.95
N PRO A 236 -27.09 -5.09 -8.16
CA PRO A 236 -25.92 -5.95 -8.13
C PRO A 236 -25.77 -6.53 -9.54
N SER A 237 -24.58 -6.41 -10.11
CA SER A 237 -24.18 -7.16 -11.30
C SER A 237 -24.39 -8.66 -11.01
N THR A 238 -25.46 -9.24 -11.54
CA THR A 238 -25.70 -10.68 -11.55
C THR A 238 -24.68 -11.32 -12.48
N LEU A 239 -23.57 -11.77 -11.93
CA LEU A 239 -22.64 -12.66 -12.60
C LEU A 239 -22.34 -13.83 -11.66
N TYR A 240 -22.60 -15.03 -12.19
CA TYR A 240 -22.14 -16.37 -11.81
C TYR A 240 -21.35 -16.52 -10.50
N GLN A 241 -21.68 -17.57 -9.74
CA GLN A 241 -20.89 -18.14 -8.64
C GLN A 241 -19.39 -18.15 -8.99
N ARG A 242 -18.69 -17.11 -8.58
CA ARG A 242 -17.25 -16.95 -8.70
C ARG A 242 -16.66 -17.27 -7.33
N HIS A 243 -15.43 -17.80 -7.31
CA HIS A 243 -14.68 -17.90 -6.06
C HIS A 243 -14.67 -16.53 -5.36
N VAL A 244 -15.00 -16.53 -4.06
CA VAL A 244 -14.98 -15.31 -3.23
C VAL A 244 -13.62 -14.65 -3.35
N THR A 245 -13.60 -13.45 -3.90
CA THR A 245 -12.40 -12.64 -4.07
C THR A 245 -12.17 -11.73 -2.87
N ASP A 246 -10.96 -11.16 -2.76
CA ASP A 246 -10.67 -10.13 -1.77
C ASP A 246 -11.62 -8.94 -1.87
N TYR A 247 -12.07 -8.61 -3.08
CA TYR A 247 -13.07 -7.56 -3.32
C TYR A 247 -14.43 -7.92 -2.70
N ASP A 248 -14.87 -9.17 -2.81
CA ASP A 248 -16.16 -9.61 -2.27
C ASP A 248 -16.17 -9.55 -0.73
N LEU A 249 -15.06 -9.98 -0.09
CA LEU A 249 -14.91 -9.89 1.37
C LEU A 249 -14.93 -8.44 1.87
N ILE A 250 -14.21 -7.54 1.19
CA ILE A 250 -14.17 -6.12 1.51
C ILE A 250 -15.54 -5.45 1.27
N ALA A 251 -16.22 -5.82 0.18
CA ALA A 251 -17.55 -5.31 -0.13
C ALA A 251 -18.58 -5.75 0.92
N GLU A 252 -18.57 -7.02 1.32
CA GLU A 252 -19.47 -7.53 2.36
C GLU A 252 -19.21 -6.88 3.72
N HIS A 253 -17.93 -6.64 4.05
CA HIS A 253 -17.53 -5.89 5.24
C HIS A 253 -18.01 -4.44 5.27
N GLY A 254 -18.08 -3.82 4.09
CA GLY A 254 -18.64 -2.48 3.92
C GLY A 254 -20.14 -2.42 3.69
N ARG A 255 -20.87 -3.55 3.68
CA ARG A 255 -22.32 -3.57 3.37
C ARG A 255 -23.15 -2.93 4.48
N LEU A 256 -24.09 -2.04 4.09
CA LEU A 256 -25.12 -1.51 4.99
C LEU A 256 -26.15 -2.60 5.28
N ILE A 257 -26.29 -2.95 6.56
CA ILE A 257 -27.40 -3.79 7.05
C ILE A 257 -28.46 -2.88 7.65
N VAL A 258 -29.72 -3.18 7.34
CA VAL A 258 -30.88 -2.54 7.98
C VAL A 258 -31.74 -3.62 8.61
N ALA A 259 -32.10 -3.42 9.87
CA ALA A 259 -33.03 -4.27 10.58
C ALA A 259 -34.02 -3.43 11.37
N ALA A 260 -35.18 -4.02 11.68
CA ALA A 260 -36.19 -3.34 12.47
C ALA A 260 -36.92 -4.29 13.42
N THR A 261 -37.45 -3.73 14.50
CA THR A 261 -38.30 -4.42 15.47
C THR A 261 -39.54 -3.60 15.77
N GLY A 262 -40.66 -4.27 15.98
CA GLY A 262 -41.94 -3.68 16.35
C GLY A 262 -42.13 -3.48 17.85
N LEU A 263 -41.05 -3.62 18.63
CA LEU A 263 -41.06 -3.70 20.09
C LEU A 263 -40.49 -2.43 20.75
N VAL A 264 -40.65 -1.25 20.14
CA VAL A 264 -40.16 0.02 20.74
C VAL A 264 -40.78 0.33 22.11
N ARG A 265 -41.97 -0.21 22.39
CA ARG A 265 -42.68 -0.07 23.67
C ARG A 265 -42.32 -1.17 24.69
N ASP A 266 -41.57 -2.18 24.26
CA ASP A 266 -41.02 -3.24 25.10
C ASP A 266 -39.57 -3.53 24.68
N PRO A 267 -38.62 -2.59 24.91
CA PRO A 267 -37.25 -2.75 24.46
C PRO A 267 -36.52 -3.92 25.11
N ALA A 268 -36.92 -4.30 26.33
CA ALA A 268 -36.37 -5.48 27.01
C ALA A 268 -36.58 -6.75 26.19
N ARG A 269 -37.82 -6.97 25.71
CA ARG A 269 -38.12 -8.08 24.81
C ARG A 269 -37.42 -7.93 23.46
N ALA A 270 -37.25 -6.71 22.96
CA ALA A 270 -36.60 -6.44 21.68
C ALA A 270 -35.13 -6.91 21.61
N VAL A 271 -34.43 -7.01 22.74
CA VAL A 271 -33.04 -7.49 22.79
C VAL A 271 -32.93 -8.95 22.33
N THR A 272 -33.89 -9.79 22.73
CA THR A 272 -33.86 -11.24 22.48
C THR A 272 -34.86 -11.70 21.42
N ALA A 273 -35.91 -10.92 21.17
CA ALA A 273 -36.92 -11.25 20.17
C ALA A 273 -36.39 -11.04 18.74
N HIS A 274 -37.11 -11.64 17.80
CA HIS A 274 -36.80 -11.52 16.39
C HIS A 274 -37.03 -10.07 15.89
N ALA A 275 -36.13 -9.67 15.01
CA ALA A 275 -36.11 -8.46 14.22
C ALA A 275 -36.10 -8.85 12.74
N TRP A 276 -36.74 -8.03 11.92
CA TRP A 276 -36.80 -8.22 10.47
C TRP A 276 -35.54 -7.62 9.84
N ASN A 277 -34.87 -8.34 8.94
CA ASN A 277 -33.71 -7.85 8.19
C ASN A 277 -33.99 -7.77 6.67
N LEU A 278 -33.08 -7.14 5.90
CA LEU A 278 -33.24 -6.95 4.45
C LEU A 278 -33.03 -8.20 3.60
N THR A 279 -32.41 -9.24 4.16
CA THR A 279 -31.88 -10.38 3.40
C THR A 279 -33.00 -11.34 2.96
N ASP A 280 -34.08 -11.43 3.74
CA ASP A 280 -35.34 -12.08 3.34
C ASP A 280 -36.55 -11.50 4.10
N PRO A 281 -37.33 -10.57 3.51
CA PRO A 281 -38.45 -9.92 4.19
C PRO A 281 -39.65 -10.84 4.47
N GLU A 282 -39.68 -12.06 3.92
CA GLU A 282 -40.75 -13.05 4.15
C GLU A 282 -40.32 -14.16 5.13
N ALA A 283 -39.02 -14.38 5.35
CA ALA A 283 -38.52 -15.46 6.21
C ALA A 283 -37.54 -15.07 7.35
N ALA A 284 -36.99 -13.85 7.41
CA ALA A 284 -35.87 -13.58 8.32
C ALA A 284 -36.29 -13.00 9.68
N GLU A 285 -36.67 -13.88 10.60
CA GLU A 285 -36.69 -13.63 12.03
C GLU A 285 -35.27 -13.78 12.62
N THR A 286 -34.47 -12.70 12.67
CA THR A 286 -33.11 -12.71 13.24
C THR A 286 -33.02 -11.91 14.54
N THR A 287 -32.10 -12.20 15.45
CA THR A 287 -31.94 -11.39 16.68
C THR A 287 -30.94 -10.26 16.47
N ILE A 288 -31.01 -9.21 17.31
CA ILE A 288 -29.99 -8.14 17.31
C ILE A 288 -28.59 -8.74 17.51
N THR A 289 -28.44 -9.68 18.45
CA THR A 289 -27.17 -10.39 18.69
C THR A 289 -26.68 -11.12 17.44
N ALA A 290 -27.56 -11.83 16.72
CA ALA A 290 -27.18 -12.55 15.51
C ALA A 290 -26.66 -11.62 14.42
N ILE A 291 -27.33 -10.48 14.19
CA ILE A 291 -26.88 -9.45 13.24
C ILE A 291 -25.49 -8.95 13.63
N LEU A 292 -25.28 -8.58 14.89
CA LEU A 292 -24.00 -8.04 15.35
C LEU A 292 -22.87 -9.09 15.31
N THR A 293 -23.19 -10.35 15.60
CA THR A 293 -22.26 -11.49 15.50
C THR A 293 -21.85 -11.75 14.05
N GLU A 294 -22.80 -11.69 13.11
CA GLU A 294 -22.52 -11.79 11.67
C GLU A 294 -21.53 -10.68 11.25
N ARG A 295 -21.78 -9.42 11.64
CA ARG A 295 -20.90 -8.31 11.28
C ARG A 295 -19.48 -8.46 11.82
N ALA A 296 -19.33 -8.86 13.09
CA ALA A 296 -18.02 -9.12 13.68
C ALA A 296 -17.28 -10.29 12.98
N THR A 297 -18.03 -11.27 12.47
CA THR A 297 -17.48 -12.40 11.70
C THR A 297 -16.98 -11.95 10.34
N VAL A 298 -17.75 -11.12 9.63
CA VAL A 298 -17.34 -10.53 8.36
C VAL A 298 -16.08 -9.65 8.51
N THR A 299 -15.96 -8.87 9.59
CA THR A 299 -14.72 -8.11 9.88
C THR A 299 -13.49 -9.01 9.96
N THR A 300 -13.63 -10.15 10.64
CA THR A 300 -12.53 -11.11 10.81
C THR A 300 -12.15 -11.73 9.46
N ALA A 301 -13.15 -12.09 8.65
CA ALA A 301 -12.94 -12.66 7.31
C ALA A 301 -12.32 -11.67 6.32
N ALA A 302 -12.65 -10.38 6.41
CA ALA A 302 -12.15 -9.36 5.48
C ALA A 302 -10.73 -8.87 5.80
N ARG A 303 -10.25 -9.04 7.04
CA ARG A 303 -8.94 -8.50 7.47
C ARG A 303 -7.75 -9.00 6.62
N PRO A 304 -7.61 -10.30 6.31
CA PRO A 304 -6.56 -10.76 5.40
C PRO A 304 -6.64 -10.13 4.00
N ALA A 305 -7.84 -9.89 3.49
CA ALA A 305 -8.05 -9.25 2.18
C ALA A 305 -7.57 -7.79 2.18
N TYR A 306 -7.86 -7.03 3.24
CA TYR A 306 -7.31 -5.67 3.40
C TYR A 306 -5.78 -5.67 3.45
N HIS A 307 -5.17 -6.60 4.18
CA HIS A 307 -3.71 -6.70 4.24
C HIS A 307 -3.10 -7.00 2.86
N ARG A 308 -3.69 -7.93 2.09
CA ARG A 308 -3.24 -8.23 0.73
C ARG A 308 -3.41 -7.04 -0.21
N LYS A 309 -4.56 -6.36 -0.16
CA LYS A 309 -4.81 -5.15 -0.97
C LYS A 309 -3.78 -4.06 -0.68
N HIS A 310 -3.53 -3.77 0.60
CA HIS A 310 -2.53 -2.79 1.01
C HIS A 310 -1.11 -3.20 0.58
N ALA A 311 -0.75 -4.48 0.73
CA ALA A 311 0.53 -5.00 0.27
C ALA A 311 0.70 -4.88 -1.25
N ALA A 312 -0.36 -5.15 -2.02
CA ALA A 312 -0.37 -5.00 -3.48
C ALA A 312 -0.27 -3.52 -3.90
N GLU A 313 -0.95 -2.60 -3.22
CA GLU A 313 -0.82 -1.16 -3.42
C GLU A 313 0.61 -0.67 -3.15
N LEU A 314 1.20 -1.07 -2.03
CA LEU A 314 2.60 -0.76 -1.70
C LEU A 314 3.56 -1.35 -2.73
N ALA A 315 3.34 -2.59 -3.19
CA ALA A 315 4.15 -3.22 -4.23
C ALA A 315 4.03 -2.47 -5.57
N GLY A 316 2.82 -2.06 -5.95
CA GLY A 316 2.57 -1.26 -7.15
C GLY A 316 3.25 0.11 -7.09
N GLN A 317 3.18 0.79 -5.94
CA GLN A 317 3.90 2.06 -5.72
C GLN A 317 5.41 1.87 -5.81
N ARG A 318 5.98 0.84 -5.17
CA ARG A 318 7.41 0.51 -5.27
C ARG A 318 7.82 0.23 -6.71
N ALA A 319 7.05 -0.58 -7.43
CA ALA A 319 7.32 -0.88 -8.84
C ALA A 319 7.20 0.36 -9.74
N HIS A 320 6.36 1.33 -9.40
CA HIS A 320 6.30 2.61 -10.09
C HIS A 320 7.57 3.45 -9.82
N THR A 321 7.95 3.60 -8.55
CA THR A 321 9.19 4.31 -8.16
C THR A 321 10.43 3.71 -8.81
N LEU A 322 10.57 2.38 -8.78
CA LEU A 322 11.73 1.71 -9.39
C LEU A 322 11.80 1.91 -10.90
N ARG A 323 10.65 1.90 -11.60
CA ARG A 323 10.60 2.20 -13.04
C ARG A 323 11.02 3.63 -13.34
N ASP A 324 10.71 4.57 -12.47
CA ASP A 324 11.11 5.97 -12.63
C ASP A 324 12.63 6.12 -12.43
N LEU A 325 13.17 5.55 -11.35
CA LEU A 325 14.60 5.50 -11.08
C LEU A 325 15.40 4.80 -12.19
N ALA A 326 14.86 3.72 -12.76
CA ALA A 326 15.49 2.97 -13.85
C ALA A 326 15.69 3.81 -15.13
N ARG A 327 14.88 4.86 -15.35
CA ARG A 327 15.04 5.74 -16.51
C ARG A 327 16.24 6.68 -16.38
N HIS A 328 16.58 7.08 -15.16
CA HIS A 328 17.60 8.09 -14.89
C HIS A 328 18.46 7.74 -13.66
N PRO A 329 19.11 6.57 -13.60
CA PRO A 329 19.87 6.14 -12.42
C PRO A 329 21.03 7.07 -12.08
N GLN A 330 21.54 7.82 -13.06
CA GLN A 330 22.58 8.84 -12.90
C GLN A 330 22.20 9.95 -11.91
N GLN A 331 20.91 10.24 -11.73
CA GLN A 331 20.45 11.23 -10.75
C GLN A 331 20.77 10.84 -9.30
N LEU A 332 21.05 9.55 -9.04
CA LEU A 332 21.38 9.03 -7.73
C LEU A 332 22.87 9.12 -7.39
N GLU A 333 23.73 9.46 -8.36
CA GLU A 333 25.18 9.48 -8.18
C GLU A 333 25.66 10.44 -7.06
N PRO A 334 25.11 11.67 -6.92
CA PRO A 334 25.52 12.58 -5.84
C PRO A 334 25.33 12.00 -4.44
N ASP A 335 24.26 11.23 -4.24
CA ASP A 335 23.88 10.70 -2.92
C ASP A 335 24.46 9.30 -2.67
N LEU A 336 24.41 8.43 -3.68
CA LEU A 336 24.74 7.01 -3.55
C LEU A 336 26.11 6.65 -4.15
N GLY A 337 26.69 7.51 -4.98
CA GLY A 337 27.99 7.29 -5.60
C GLY A 337 27.95 6.38 -6.84
N PRO A 338 29.06 6.35 -7.61
CA PRO A 338 29.10 5.71 -8.93
C PRO A 338 28.95 4.18 -8.89
N ALA A 339 29.50 3.51 -7.88
CA ALA A 339 29.36 2.05 -7.74
C ALA A 339 27.90 1.62 -7.52
N ALA A 340 27.13 2.41 -6.76
CA ALA A 340 25.71 2.16 -6.57
C ALA A 340 24.93 2.35 -7.88
N VAL A 341 25.22 3.42 -8.63
CA VAL A 341 24.58 3.69 -9.92
C VAL A 341 24.91 2.61 -10.96
N ASP A 342 26.16 2.14 -11.00
CA ASP A 342 26.59 1.07 -11.90
C ASP A 342 25.88 -0.26 -11.58
N LEU A 343 25.72 -0.60 -10.29
CA LEU A 343 24.89 -1.74 -9.86
C LEU A 343 23.42 -1.58 -10.26
N LEU A 344 22.84 -0.40 -10.05
CA LEU A 344 21.43 -0.16 -10.40
C LEU A 344 21.21 -0.23 -11.90
N ALA A 345 22.13 0.31 -12.71
CA ALA A 345 22.08 0.16 -14.16
C ALA A 345 22.12 -1.31 -14.59
N TYR A 346 22.96 -2.13 -13.93
CA TYR A 346 23.01 -3.58 -14.16
C TYR A 346 21.72 -4.30 -13.76
N LEU A 347 21.12 -3.95 -12.61
CA LEU A 347 19.89 -4.57 -12.09
C LEU A 347 18.63 -4.14 -12.87
N PHE A 348 18.62 -2.93 -13.42
CA PHE A 348 17.50 -2.40 -14.22
C PHE A 348 17.62 -2.67 -15.71
N ASP A 349 18.72 -3.27 -16.16
CA ASP A 349 18.86 -3.70 -17.55
C ASP A 349 17.74 -4.69 -17.90
N ARG A 350 17.08 -4.48 -19.04
CA ARG A 350 15.96 -5.30 -19.51
C ARG A 350 16.35 -6.77 -19.75
N ASP A 351 17.63 -7.01 -20.02
CA ASP A 351 18.19 -8.32 -20.32
C ASP A 351 18.75 -8.98 -19.03
N HIS A 352 18.54 -8.37 -17.85
CA HIS A 352 18.90 -8.94 -16.56
C HIS A 352 18.06 -10.18 -16.23
N ASP A 353 18.71 -11.32 -16.08
CA ASP A 353 18.10 -12.57 -15.62
C ASP A 353 18.73 -13.00 -14.28
N PRO A 354 17.96 -13.02 -13.16
CA PRO A 354 18.46 -13.44 -11.86
C PRO A 354 18.83 -14.92 -11.79
N ARG A 355 18.42 -15.74 -12.79
CA ARG A 355 18.78 -17.17 -12.88
C ARG A 355 20.03 -17.42 -13.70
N ASN A 356 20.58 -16.39 -14.34
CA ASN A 356 21.79 -16.52 -15.11
C ASN A 356 22.97 -16.91 -14.18
N PRO A 357 23.77 -17.95 -14.49
CA PRO A 357 24.91 -18.35 -13.68
C PRO A 357 25.94 -17.25 -13.39
N PHE A 358 25.94 -16.17 -14.18
CA PHE A 358 26.82 -15.02 -14.01
C PHE A 358 26.20 -13.90 -13.18
N THR A 359 24.89 -13.96 -12.93
CA THR A 359 24.23 -13.05 -12.01
C THR A 359 24.59 -13.50 -10.59
N PRO A 360 25.30 -12.67 -9.80
CA PRO A 360 25.56 -12.99 -8.40
C PRO A 360 24.24 -13.24 -7.66
N ASN A 361 24.25 -14.14 -6.69
CA ASN A 361 23.12 -14.29 -5.77
C ASN A 361 23.04 -13.08 -4.83
N LEU A 362 22.44 -12.01 -5.32
CA LEU A 362 22.12 -10.81 -4.57
C LEU A 362 20.68 -10.91 -4.11
N ASP A 363 20.41 -10.43 -2.89
CA ASP A 363 19.04 -10.17 -2.43
C ASP A 363 18.49 -8.91 -3.13
N THR A 364 18.31 -9.00 -4.46
CA THR A 364 17.88 -7.90 -5.32
C THR A 364 16.53 -7.36 -4.88
N THR A 365 15.64 -8.24 -4.42
CA THR A 365 14.31 -7.86 -3.90
C THR A 365 14.45 -6.94 -2.71
N ARG A 366 15.29 -7.28 -1.72
CA ARG A 366 15.50 -6.43 -0.54
C ARG A 366 16.24 -5.14 -0.88
N VAL A 367 17.25 -5.19 -1.74
CA VAL A 367 18.02 -4.01 -2.16
C VAL A 367 17.12 -3.00 -2.88
N LEU A 368 16.33 -3.46 -3.85
CA LEU A 368 15.41 -2.59 -4.61
C LEU A 368 14.26 -2.09 -3.73
N ALA A 369 13.76 -2.90 -2.78
CA ALA A 369 12.77 -2.43 -1.81
C ALA A 369 13.32 -1.30 -0.92
N ALA A 370 14.56 -1.46 -0.41
CA ALA A 370 15.22 -0.42 0.40
C ALA A 370 15.45 0.87 -0.39
N LEU A 371 15.85 0.78 -1.66
CA LEU A 371 16.00 1.93 -2.55
C LEU A 371 14.66 2.66 -2.78
N ALA A 372 13.60 1.92 -3.11
CA ALA A 372 12.28 2.50 -3.36
C ALA A 372 11.68 3.15 -2.11
N ASP A 373 11.94 2.57 -0.93
CA ASP A 373 11.48 3.13 0.34
C ASP A 373 12.28 4.38 0.72
N TRP A 374 13.61 4.39 0.54
CA TRP A 374 14.45 5.57 0.75
C TRP A 374 14.06 6.73 -0.16
N TRP A 375 13.93 6.49 -1.47
CA TRP A 375 13.59 7.53 -2.44
C TRP A 375 12.25 8.22 -2.14
N ARG A 376 11.25 7.46 -1.67
CA ARG A 376 9.92 7.99 -1.38
C ARG A 376 9.84 8.82 -0.10
N HIS A 377 10.58 8.43 0.93
CA HIS A 377 10.40 9.01 2.27
C HIS A 377 11.53 9.95 2.67
N HIS A 378 12.77 9.65 2.26
CA HIS A 378 13.97 10.27 2.81
C HIS A 378 15.09 10.52 1.77
N PRO A 379 14.80 11.00 0.54
CA PRO A 379 15.82 11.15 -0.49
C PRO A 379 16.93 12.14 -0.10
N HIS A 380 16.68 13.03 0.86
CA HIS A 380 17.63 14.05 1.30
C HIS A 380 18.20 13.82 2.70
N ASP A 381 17.90 12.68 3.35
CA ASP A 381 18.48 12.36 4.65
C ASP A 381 19.88 11.73 4.50
N PRO A 382 20.95 12.41 4.95
CA PRO A 382 22.32 11.92 4.78
C PRO A 382 22.59 10.60 5.52
N ALA A 383 21.89 10.32 6.63
CA ALA A 383 22.14 9.14 7.45
C ALA A 383 21.62 7.86 6.77
N THR A 384 20.38 7.91 6.27
CA THR A 384 19.79 6.81 5.49
C THR A 384 20.48 6.65 4.13
N ALA A 385 20.83 7.76 3.45
CA ALA A 385 21.61 7.71 2.21
C ALA A 385 22.97 7.02 2.41
N LYS A 386 23.69 7.34 3.50
CA LYS A 386 24.98 6.67 3.83
C LYS A 386 24.81 5.16 4.03
N THR A 387 23.75 4.75 4.72
CA THR A 387 23.45 3.33 4.98
C THR A 387 23.15 2.60 3.68
N LEU A 388 22.29 3.17 2.84
CA LEU A 388 21.92 2.61 1.55
C LEU A 388 23.12 2.54 0.60
N ARG A 389 23.92 3.61 0.50
CA ARG A 389 25.18 3.63 -0.25
C ARG A 389 26.10 2.49 0.17
N THR A 390 26.32 2.31 1.47
CA THR A 390 27.18 1.24 1.98
C THR A 390 26.68 -0.15 1.56
N ALA A 391 25.37 -0.38 1.62
CA ALA A 391 24.77 -1.63 1.19
C ALA A 391 24.89 -1.86 -0.32
N LEU A 392 24.66 -0.81 -1.13
CA LEU A 392 24.76 -0.86 -2.59
C LEU A 392 26.19 -1.04 -3.07
N THR A 393 27.17 -0.34 -2.48
CA THR A 393 28.59 -0.51 -2.80
C THR A 393 29.07 -1.92 -2.47
N ARG A 394 28.62 -2.51 -1.34
CA ARG A 394 28.94 -3.91 -1.02
C ARG A 394 28.32 -4.89 -2.02
N ALA A 395 27.07 -4.67 -2.40
CA ALA A 395 26.40 -5.49 -3.41
C ALA A 395 27.08 -5.35 -4.79
N HIS A 396 27.52 -4.14 -5.15
CA HIS A 396 28.30 -3.88 -6.36
C HIS A 396 29.62 -4.64 -6.35
N HIS A 397 30.41 -4.53 -5.29
CA HIS A 397 31.68 -5.26 -5.16
C HIS A 397 31.47 -6.78 -5.24
N THR A 398 30.39 -7.30 -4.64
CA THR A 398 30.03 -8.72 -4.73
C THR A 398 29.74 -9.12 -6.17
N ALA A 399 28.95 -8.32 -6.90
CA ALA A 399 28.65 -8.54 -8.30
C ALA A 399 29.89 -8.47 -9.19
N TRP A 400 30.72 -7.46 -8.96
CA TRP A 400 31.95 -7.24 -9.70
C TRP A 400 32.94 -8.38 -9.49
N SER A 401 33.16 -8.80 -8.24
CA SER A 401 34.03 -9.93 -7.90
C SER A 401 33.54 -11.22 -8.55
N HIS A 402 32.23 -11.46 -8.54
CA HIS A 402 31.62 -12.61 -9.20
C HIS A 402 31.91 -12.61 -10.72
N GLN A 403 31.74 -11.48 -11.39
CA GLN A 403 32.04 -11.35 -12.81
C GLN A 403 33.52 -11.54 -13.13
N VAL A 404 34.43 -11.06 -12.26
CA VAL A 404 35.88 -11.30 -12.38
C VAL A 404 36.21 -12.79 -12.27
N HIS A 405 35.69 -13.47 -11.23
CA HIS A 405 35.93 -14.91 -11.05
C HIS A 405 35.36 -15.73 -12.20
N HIS A 406 34.19 -15.35 -12.71
CA HIS A 406 33.61 -16.02 -13.86
C HIS A 406 34.46 -15.81 -15.12
N LEU A 407 34.91 -14.58 -15.40
CA LEU A 407 35.79 -14.32 -16.54
C LEU A 407 37.09 -15.14 -16.42
N ALA A 408 37.65 -15.27 -15.22
CA ALA A 408 38.82 -16.11 -14.96
C ALA A 408 38.55 -17.60 -15.23
N HIS A 409 37.36 -18.09 -14.90
CA HIS A 409 36.98 -19.47 -15.20
C HIS A 409 36.86 -19.73 -16.71
N LEU A 410 36.27 -18.77 -17.45
CA LEU A 410 36.19 -18.84 -18.90
C LEU A 410 37.59 -18.82 -19.54
N THR A 411 38.49 -17.95 -19.06
CA THR A 411 39.85 -17.88 -19.62
C THR A 411 40.68 -19.13 -19.36
N ALA A 412 40.48 -19.79 -18.23
CA ALA A 412 41.14 -21.06 -17.92
C ALA A 412 40.71 -22.22 -18.83
N THR A 413 39.50 -22.16 -19.41
CA THR A 413 38.89 -23.27 -20.15
C THR A 413 38.76 -23.03 -21.66
N GLY A 414 38.68 -21.78 -22.12
CA GLY A 414 38.24 -21.45 -23.49
C GLY A 414 39.25 -20.68 -24.36
N GLY A 415 40.54 -20.64 -23.98
CA GLY A 415 41.63 -20.09 -24.78
C GLY A 415 41.66 -18.56 -24.83
N ASP A 416 42.29 -17.99 -25.85
CA ASP A 416 42.38 -16.53 -26.02
C ASP A 416 41.27 -16.01 -26.93
N ARG A 417 40.40 -15.13 -26.39
CA ARG A 417 39.26 -14.55 -27.13
C ARG A 417 39.29 -13.01 -27.07
N PRO A 418 39.25 -12.31 -28.22
CA PRO A 418 39.31 -10.85 -28.26
C PRO A 418 38.25 -10.12 -27.41
N ALA A 419 37.02 -10.65 -27.34
CA ALA A 419 35.94 -10.04 -26.56
C ALA A 419 36.25 -10.00 -25.05
N TRP A 420 37.02 -10.96 -24.54
CA TRP A 420 37.38 -11.07 -23.14
C TRP A 420 38.33 -9.96 -22.69
N TYR A 421 39.13 -9.38 -23.59
CA TYR A 421 39.92 -8.18 -23.29
C TYR A 421 39.05 -6.95 -23.03
N THR A 422 37.94 -6.82 -23.76
CA THR A 422 36.99 -5.73 -23.52
C THR A 422 36.32 -5.90 -22.17
N ALA A 423 35.89 -7.12 -21.83
CA ALA A 423 35.36 -7.43 -20.51
C ALA A 423 36.38 -7.13 -19.38
N ALA A 424 37.62 -7.60 -19.51
CA ALA A 424 38.68 -7.34 -18.54
C ALA A 424 38.96 -5.84 -18.37
N THR A 425 38.92 -5.06 -19.46
CA THR A 425 39.10 -3.59 -19.40
C THR A 425 37.94 -2.90 -18.67
N HIS A 426 36.71 -3.35 -18.87
CA HIS A 426 35.54 -2.83 -18.14
C HIS A 426 35.66 -3.12 -16.65
N LEU A 427 35.94 -4.38 -16.30
CA LEU A 427 36.12 -4.81 -14.91
C LEU A 427 37.32 -4.12 -14.24
N ALA A 428 38.40 -3.82 -14.98
CA ALA A 428 39.55 -3.11 -14.45
C ALA A 428 39.23 -1.68 -13.99
N ARG A 429 38.16 -1.09 -14.54
CA ARG A 429 37.59 0.21 -14.14
C ARG A 429 36.51 0.08 -13.05
N GLN A 430 36.40 -1.09 -12.41
CA GLN A 430 35.35 -1.41 -11.43
C GLN A 430 33.93 -1.19 -11.98
N ARG A 431 33.72 -1.44 -13.27
CA ARG A 431 32.40 -1.39 -13.89
C ARG A 431 31.87 -2.80 -14.13
N LEU A 432 30.61 -3.02 -13.81
CA LEU A 432 29.90 -4.25 -14.13
C LEU A 432 29.71 -4.35 -15.64
N LEU A 433 29.82 -5.58 -16.14
CA LEU A 433 29.38 -5.93 -17.48
C LEU A 433 27.86 -5.96 -17.50
N THR A 434 27.26 -5.34 -18.51
CA THR A 434 25.81 -5.45 -18.75
C THR A 434 25.43 -6.91 -19.05
N PRO A 435 24.19 -7.34 -18.78
CA PRO A 435 23.73 -8.67 -19.15
C PRO A 435 23.93 -8.99 -20.64
N THR A 436 23.77 -8.00 -21.52
CA THR A 436 24.04 -8.15 -22.97
C THR A 436 25.53 -8.36 -23.28
N GLU A 437 26.43 -7.56 -22.70
CA GLU A 437 27.88 -7.75 -22.88
C GLU A 437 28.32 -9.11 -22.37
N HIS A 438 27.73 -9.53 -21.26
CA HIS A 438 27.99 -10.82 -20.67
C HIS A 438 27.55 -11.98 -21.60
N HIS A 439 26.32 -11.99 -22.12
CA HIS A 439 25.87 -13.03 -23.07
C HIS A 439 26.82 -13.17 -24.28
N ARG A 440 27.43 -12.07 -24.73
CA ARG A 440 28.38 -12.09 -25.84
C ARG A 440 29.69 -12.81 -25.52
N LEU A 441 30.07 -12.97 -24.24
CA LEU A 441 31.32 -13.63 -23.84
C LEU A 441 31.30 -15.12 -24.16
N ASP A 442 30.20 -15.82 -23.86
CA ASP A 442 30.06 -17.27 -24.11
C ASP A 442 30.13 -17.61 -25.61
N HIS A 443 29.54 -16.74 -26.42
CA HIS A 443 29.43 -16.91 -27.87
C HIS A 443 30.58 -16.23 -28.64
N SER A 444 31.56 -15.68 -27.92
CA SER A 444 32.66 -14.96 -28.54
C SER A 444 33.57 -15.91 -29.32
N ARG A 445 34.07 -15.44 -30.47
CA ARG A 445 35.00 -16.21 -31.31
C ARG A 445 36.37 -16.33 -30.62
N THR A 446 37.04 -17.45 -30.85
CA THR A 446 38.47 -17.57 -30.51
C THR A 446 39.29 -16.56 -31.31
N ARG A 447 40.51 -16.22 -30.84
CA ARG A 447 41.42 -15.34 -31.57
C ARG A 447 41.65 -15.82 -33.00
N GLU A 448 41.89 -17.11 -33.19
CA GLU A 448 42.13 -17.72 -34.50
C GLU A 448 40.92 -17.57 -35.42
N GLN A 449 39.71 -17.84 -34.93
CA GLN A 449 38.48 -17.65 -35.70
C GLN A 449 38.24 -16.17 -36.04
N ALA A 450 38.34 -15.28 -35.06
CA ALA A 450 38.17 -13.84 -35.27
C ALA A 450 39.18 -13.31 -36.28
N GLN A 451 40.41 -13.82 -36.23
CA GLN A 451 41.46 -13.44 -37.16
C GLN A 451 41.22 -14.02 -38.56
N ALA A 452 40.74 -15.26 -38.66
CA ALA A 452 40.28 -15.88 -39.91
C ALA A 452 39.19 -15.07 -40.60
N ASP A 453 38.25 -14.54 -39.83
CA ASP A 453 37.18 -13.70 -40.36
C ASP A 453 37.72 -12.34 -40.86
N VAL A 454 38.64 -11.70 -40.13
CA VAL A 454 39.33 -10.49 -40.62
C VAL A 454 39.95 -10.73 -41.99
N TRP A 455 40.71 -11.82 -42.14
CA TRP A 455 41.39 -12.11 -43.41
C TRP A 455 40.43 -12.50 -44.54
N ARG A 456 39.30 -13.15 -44.21
CA ARG A 456 38.25 -13.52 -45.17
C ARG A 456 37.48 -12.31 -45.67
N ASP A 457 37.16 -11.39 -44.76
CA ASP A 457 36.29 -10.25 -45.06
C ASP A 457 37.05 -9.06 -45.65
N TRP A 458 38.37 -9.00 -45.45
CA TRP A 458 39.22 -7.97 -46.02
C TRP A 458 39.18 -7.91 -47.56
N GLN A 459 39.41 -6.72 -48.11
CA GLN A 459 39.55 -6.48 -49.54
C GLN A 459 40.79 -5.62 -49.83
N PRO A 460 41.55 -5.92 -50.91
CA PRO A 460 42.72 -5.15 -51.28
C PRO A 460 42.35 -3.71 -51.68
N PRO A 461 43.22 -2.71 -51.40
CA PRO A 461 42.98 -1.32 -51.78
C PRO A 461 42.66 -1.15 -53.27
N ASP A 462 43.33 -1.94 -54.12
CA ASP A 462 43.17 -1.96 -55.57
C ASP A 462 42.24 -3.07 -56.07
N HIS A 463 41.19 -3.41 -55.31
CA HIS A 463 40.27 -4.52 -55.63
C HIS A 463 39.73 -4.51 -57.06
N ASN A 464 39.61 -3.34 -57.70
CA ASN A 464 39.20 -3.21 -59.11
C ASN A 464 40.15 -3.90 -60.11
N HIS A 465 41.40 -4.17 -59.73
CA HIS A 465 42.39 -4.85 -60.56
C HIS A 465 42.34 -6.38 -60.44
N TYR A 466 41.59 -6.91 -59.47
CA TYR A 466 41.50 -8.35 -59.20
C TYR A 466 40.11 -8.88 -59.62
N ARG A 467 40.09 -9.86 -60.54
CA ARG A 467 38.85 -10.54 -60.96
C ARG A 467 38.29 -11.51 -59.92
N VAL A 468 39.10 -11.89 -58.94
CA VAL A 468 38.77 -12.82 -57.86
C VAL A 468 39.08 -12.13 -56.54
N ARG A 469 38.19 -12.28 -55.55
CA ARG A 469 38.40 -11.74 -54.20
C ARG A 469 39.54 -12.52 -53.53
N LEU A 470 40.69 -11.86 -53.39
CA LEU A 470 41.84 -12.40 -52.64
C LEU A 470 41.66 -12.17 -51.15
N THR A 471 42.02 -13.16 -50.35
CA THR A 471 42.26 -13.00 -48.91
C THR A 471 43.58 -12.25 -48.68
N TYR A 472 43.76 -11.70 -47.47
CA TYR A 472 45.00 -11.01 -47.13
C TYR A 472 46.26 -11.88 -47.33
N PRO A 473 46.32 -13.15 -46.86
CA PRO A 473 47.49 -13.99 -47.08
C PRO A 473 47.82 -14.21 -48.57
N GLU A 474 46.82 -14.40 -49.43
CA GLU A 474 47.03 -14.57 -50.88
C GLU A 474 47.58 -13.30 -51.52
N TRP A 475 47.01 -12.14 -51.14
CA TRP A 475 47.48 -10.84 -51.62
C TRP A 475 48.93 -10.55 -51.17
N ARG A 476 49.25 -10.84 -49.91
CA ARG A 476 50.61 -10.74 -49.37
C ARG A 476 51.57 -11.62 -50.16
N ASP A 477 51.24 -12.89 -50.35
CA ASP A 477 52.12 -13.85 -51.01
C ASP A 477 52.39 -13.44 -52.47
N GLU A 478 51.40 -12.91 -53.18
CA GLU A 478 51.57 -12.37 -54.54
C GLU A 478 52.53 -11.17 -54.56
N HIS A 479 52.37 -10.22 -53.63
CA HIS A 479 53.24 -9.05 -53.54
C HIS A 479 54.68 -9.42 -53.14
N VAL A 480 54.84 -10.33 -52.17
CA VAL A 480 56.14 -10.84 -51.75
C VAL A 480 56.82 -11.59 -52.90
N ASP A 481 56.09 -12.42 -53.66
CA ASP A 481 56.64 -13.12 -54.84
C ASP A 481 57.06 -12.15 -55.94
N ARG A 482 56.26 -11.13 -56.21
CA ARG A 482 56.59 -10.08 -57.18
C ARG A 482 57.87 -9.35 -56.77
N ARG A 483 57.98 -8.98 -55.49
CA ARG A 483 59.17 -8.31 -54.94
C ARG A 483 60.39 -9.22 -54.95
N TRP A 484 60.24 -10.50 -54.59
CA TRP A 484 61.31 -11.51 -54.64
C TRP A 484 61.85 -11.73 -56.06
N ARG A 485 60.96 -11.83 -57.06
CA ARG A 485 61.34 -11.95 -58.48
C ARG A 485 62.05 -10.71 -59.01
N ALA A 486 61.75 -9.53 -58.47
CA ALA A 486 62.42 -8.29 -58.85
C ALA A 486 63.84 -8.15 -58.26
N LEU A 487 64.20 -8.92 -57.22
CA LEU A 487 65.56 -8.91 -56.66
C LEU A 487 66.57 -9.53 -57.63
N SER A 488 67.76 -8.94 -57.68
CA SER A 488 68.91 -9.53 -58.39
C SER A 488 69.38 -10.82 -57.71
N TRP A 489 70.13 -11.65 -58.44
CA TRP A 489 70.67 -12.91 -57.90
C TRP A 489 71.46 -12.71 -56.59
N TRP A 490 72.31 -11.68 -56.53
CA TRP A 490 73.08 -11.34 -55.33
C TRP A 490 72.19 -10.97 -54.14
N GLN A 491 71.14 -10.18 -54.38
CA GLN A 491 70.20 -9.78 -53.32
C GLN A 491 69.38 -10.97 -52.79
N ARG A 492 68.97 -11.90 -53.67
CA ARG A 492 68.27 -13.12 -53.24
C ARG A 492 69.12 -14.04 -52.37
N HIS A 493 70.45 -14.05 -52.56
CA HIS A 493 71.36 -14.81 -51.70
C HIS A 493 71.45 -14.22 -50.28
N HIS A 494 71.11 -12.93 -50.10
CA HIS A 494 71.27 -12.22 -48.82
C HIS A 494 69.94 -11.82 -48.17
N THR A 495 68.81 -12.10 -48.83
CA THR A 495 67.47 -11.80 -48.35
C THR A 495 66.70 -13.10 -48.22
N HIS A 496 66.05 -13.35 -47.09
CA HIS A 496 65.13 -14.48 -46.97
C HIS A 496 63.71 -14.03 -47.32
N ARG A 497 62.93 -14.94 -47.92
CA ARG A 497 61.52 -14.66 -48.25
C ARG A 497 60.73 -14.26 -47.00
N ASP A 498 60.99 -14.90 -45.87
CA ASP A 498 60.37 -14.56 -44.57
C ASP A 498 60.66 -13.12 -44.12
N THR A 499 61.84 -12.59 -44.44
CA THR A 499 62.19 -11.19 -44.17
C THR A 499 61.36 -10.23 -45.01
N LEU A 500 61.10 -10.57 -46.28
CA LEU A 500 60.20 -9.78 -47.13
C LEU A 500 58.76 -9.87 -46.65
N THR A 501 58.30 -11.05 -46.22
CA THR A 501 56.96 -11.25 -45.65
C THR A 501 56.78 -10.43 -44.38
N ALA A 502 57.74 -10.47 -43.45
CA ALA A 502 57.69 -9.70 -42.21
C ALA A 502 57.69 -8.18 -42.48
N ALA A 503 58.55 -7.71 -43.39
CA ALA A 503 58.57 -6.29 -43.77
C ALA A 503 57.24 -5.85 -44.43
N PHE A 504 56.62 -6.71 -45.22
CA PHE A 504 55.31 -6.44 -45.82
C PHE A 504 54.19 -6.41 -44.77
N ASP A 505 54.18 -7.36 -43.84
CA ASP A 505 53.24 -7.39 -42.72
C ASP A 505 53.42 -6.13 -41.84
N ASP A 506 54.65 -5.66 -41.60
CA ASP A 506 54.91 -4.44 -40.83
C ASP A 506 54.40 -3.15 -41.52
N GLU A 507 54.42 -3.12 -42.86
CA GLU A 507 53.94 -1.99 -43.67
C GLU A 507 52.41 -1.99 -43.80
N HIS A 508 51.80 -3.18 -43.93
CA HIS A 508 50.38 -3.31 -44.30
C HIS A 508 49.47 -3.79 -43.18
N LEU A 509 50.00 -4.17 -42.03
CA LEU A 509 49.22 -4.56 -40.87
C LEU A 509 49.41 -3.57 -39.72
N THR A 510 48.38 -3.53 -38.90
CA THR A 510 48.36 -2.95 -37.56
C THR A 510 47.92 -4.03 -36.59
N ALA A 511 48.07 -3.76 -35.30
CA ALA A 511 47.46 -4.57 -34.26
C ALA A 511 46.44 -3.75 -33.48
N CYS A 512 45.32 -4.36 -33.13
CA CYS A 512 44.39 -3.76 -32.18
C CYS A 512 45.12 -3.54 -30.84
N ALA A 513 45.14 -2.30 -30.35
CA ALA A 513 45.83 -1.90 -29.13
C ALA A 513 45.33 -2.60 -27.85
N ARG A 514 44.18 -3.29 -27.93
CA ARG A 514 43.55 -3.98 -26.80
C ARG A 514 43.73 -5.49 -26.88
N CYS A 515 43.31 -6.10 -27.99
CA CYS A 515 43.23 -7.56 -28.07
C CYS A 515 44.31 -8.18 -28.96
N ARG A 516 45.26 -7.43 -29.53
CA ARG A 516 46.34 -7.96 -30.40
C ARG A 516 45.87 -8.58 -31.72
N LEU A 517 44.60 -8.43 -32.09
CA LEU A 517 44.12 -8.88 -33.40
C LEU A 517 44.83 -8.07 -34.48
N THR A 518 45.33 -8.75 -35.50
CA THR A 518 46.08 -8.14 -36.60
C THR A 518 45.09 -7.65 -37.65
N LEU A 519 45.16 -6.39 -38.02
CA LEU A 519 44.20 -5.73 -38.89
C LEU A 519 44.94 -5.01 -40.02
N PRO A 520 44.51 -5.10 -41.27
CA PRO A 520 45.10 -4.35 -42.36
C PRO A 520 45.05 -2.83 -42.11
N THR A 521 46.07 -2.10 -42.56
CA THR A 521 46.22 -0.64 -42.35
C THR A 521 45.13 0.18 -43.04
N ASN A 522 44.54 -0.34 -44.11
CA ASN A 522 43.46 0.30 -44.87
C ASN A 522 42.06 0.09 -44.27
N ASP A 523 41.93 -0.80 -43.28
CA ASP A 523 40.70 -0.97 -42.53
C ASP A 523 40.61 0.16 -41.49
N THR A 524 39.56 0.97 -41.52
CA THR A 524 39.33 2.07 -40.56
C THR A 524 38.31 1.73 -39.48
N ASP A 525 37.70 0.55 -39.54
CA ASP A 525 36.63 0.18 -38.64
C ASP A 525 37.16 -0.20 -37.25
N ASN A 526 36.24 -0.31 -36.29
CA ASN A 526 36.56 -0.85 -34.98
C ASN A 526 37.02 -2.31 -35.11
N CYS A 527 37.99 -2.73 -34.29
CA CYS A 527 38.46 -4.11 -34.27
C CYS A 527 37.26 -5.10 -34.20
N PRO A 528 37.04 -6.00 -35.16
CA PRO A 528 35.85 -6.85 -35.19
C PRO A 528 35.78 -7.83 -34.01
N GLY A 529 36.93 -8.18 -33.41
CA GLY A 529 36.97 -9.05 -32.24
C GLY A 529 36.60 -8.39 -30.90
N CYS A 530 36.99 -7.13 -30.66
CA CYS A 530 36.81 -6.47 -29.34
C CYS A 530 36.19 -5.07 -29.41
N HIS A 531 35.88 -4.59 -30.61
CA HIS A 531 35.34 -3.27 -30.96
C HIS A 531 36.18 -2.07 -30.50
N HIS A 532 37.46 -2.27 -30.20
CA HIS A 532 38.37 -1.18 -29.88
C HIS A 532 38.88 -0.47 -31.14
N HIS A 533 38.90 0.86 -31.11
CA HIS A 533 39.26 1.71 -32.25
C HIS A 533 40.78 1.97 -32.36
N GLN A 534 41.51 1.97 -31.24
CA GLN A 534 42.93 2.32 -31.26
C GLN A 534 43.77 1.16 -31.83
N ARG A 535 44.70 1.53 -32.72
CA ARG A 535 45.60 0.62 -33.43
C ARG A 535 47.05 0.96 -33.09
N LEU A 536 47.90 -0.06 -33.07
CA LEU A 536 49.35 0.04 -32.90
C LEU A 536 50.04 -0.47 -34.17
N PRO A 537 51.27 -0.03 -34.45
CA PRO A 537 52.12 -0.69 -35.45
C PRO A 537 52.18 -2.21 -35.21
N HIS A 538 52.20 -3.01 -36.29
CA HIS A 538 52.20 -4.47 -36.19
C HIS A 538 53.37 -5.03 -35.36
N THR A 539 54.53 -4.39 -35.43
CA THR A 539 55.73 -4.70 -34.63
C THR A 539 55.50 -4.54 -33.13
N GLN A 540 54.61 -3.64 -32.73
CA GLN A 540 54.30 -3.36 -31.32
C GLN A 540 53.23 -4.29 -30.74
N ARG A 541 52.69 -5.25 -31.51
CA ARG A 541 51.65 -6.18 -31.04
C ARG A 541 52.07 -6.97 -29.79
N HIS A 542 53.37 -7.12 -29.56
CA HIS A 542 53.92 -7.83 -28.41
C HIS A 542 53.90 -7.04 -27.10
N SER A 543 53.76 -5.71 -27.17
CA SER A 543 53.67 -4.83 -26.00
C SER A 543 52.34 -4.91 -25.26
N ILE A 544 51.31 -5.48 -25.88
CA ILE A 544 49.98 -5.56 -25.29
C ILE A 544 49.93 -6.67 -24.25
N THR A 545 49.53 -6.30 -23.04
CA THR A 545 49.42 -7.18 -21.88
C THR A 545 48.59 -8.43 -22.23
N PRO A 546 49.14 -9.65 -22.01
CA PRO A 546 48.41 -10.90 -22.16
C PRO A 546 47.12 -10.92 -21.33
N LEU A 547 46.09 -11.61 -21.81
CA LEU A 547 44.81 -11.72 -21.09
C LEU A 547 45.00 -12.34 -19.69
N ALA A 548 45.86 -13.36 -19.57
CA ALA A 548 46.16 -14.01 -18.30
C ALA A 548 46.68 -13.02 -17.23
N ASP A 549 47.53 -12.07 -17.63
CA ASP A 549 48.09 -11.07 -16.72
C ASP A 549 47.01 -10.05 -16.29
N LEU A 550 46.12 -9.66 -17.21
CA LEU A 550 44.97 -8.81 -16.90
C LEU A 550 44.03 -9.49 -15.89
N ILE A 551 43.72 -10.77 -16.10
CA ILE A 551 42.88 -11.55 -15.17
C ILE A 551 43.54 -11.72 -13.81
N THR A 552 44.84 -12.01 -13.79
CA THR A 552 45.61 -12.12 -12.53
C THR A 552 45.55 -10.83 -11.73
N ALA A 553 45.72 -9.68 -12.39
CA ALA A 553 45.60 -8.37 -11.77
C ALA A 553 44.17 -8.07 -11.27
N LEU A 554 43.14 -8.54 -11.96
CA LEU A 554 41.74 -8.40 -11.50
C LEU A 554 41.45 -9.28 -10.28
N LEU A 555 41.90 -10.53 -10.28
CA LEU A 555 41.72 -11.46 -9.16
C LEU A 555 42.44 -10.97 -7.90
N ALA A 556 43.60 -10.32 -8.03
CA ALA A 556 44.27 -9.70 -6.89
C ALA A 556 43.38 -8.64 -6.23
N LYS A 557 42.67 -7.84 -7.04
CA LYS A 557 41.76 -6.79 -6.54
C LYS A 557 40.49 -7.32 -5.89
N THR A 558 40.04 -8.54 -6.18
CA THR A 558 38.86 -9.11 -5.49
C THR A 558 39.15 -9.52 -4.05
N ALA A 559 40.43 -9.70 -3.70
CA ALA A 559 40.87 -10.04 -2.34
C ALA A 559 40.86 -8.85 -1.37
N ASP A 560 40.88 -7.60 -1.87
CA ASP A 560 41.06 -6.40 -1.04
C ASP A 560 39.79 -5.95 -0.30
N GLY A 561 38.64 -6.57 -0.55
CA GLY A 561 37.36 -6.20 0.07
C GLY A 561 36.79 -4.85 -0.45
N PRO A 562 35.47 -4.61 -0.23
CA PRO A 562 34.81 -3.38 -0.67
C PRO A 562 35.21 -2.11 0.10
#